data_AF-A0A0J0V656-F1
#
_entry.id   AF-A0A0J0V656-F1
#
_cell.length_a   1.000
_cell.length_b   1.000
_cell.length_c   1.000
_cell.angle_alpha   90.00
_cell.angle_beta   90.00
_cell.angle_gamma   90.00
#
_symmetry.space_group_name_H-M   'P 1'
#
loop_
_entity.id
_entity.type
_entity.pdbx_description
1 polymer ?
#
loop_
_entity_poly.entity_id
_entity_poly.type
_entity_poly.pdbx_seq_one_letter_code
_entity_poly.pdbx_strand_id
1 'polypeptide(L)'
;MLERVWGNIEKRRFSPLYLLYGNEPFLLMETYERLVNAALGPEEREWNLAVYDCEETPVEAALAEAETAPFFGERRVILVKNPYFFTAEKDKEVEHDLAKLE
;
A
#
# COMPACT_ATOMS: atom_id res chain seq x y z
N MET A 1 -13.53 -1.10 -15.14
CA MET A 1 -12.18 -0.61 -14.73
C MET A 1 -11.64 -1.45 -13.57
N LEU A 2 -12.39 -1.57 -12.46
CA LEU A 2 -12.03 -2.38 -11.29
C LEU A 2 -11.97 -3.89 -11.59
N GLU A 3 -12.92 -4.42 -12.35
CA GLU A 3 -12.93 -5.83 -12.78
C GLU A 3 -11.63 -6.28 -13.47
N ARG A 4 -11.00 -5.38 -14.25
CA ARG A 4 -9.72 -5.65 -14.90
C ARG A 4 -8.59 -5.76 -13.88
N VAL A 5 -8.60 -4.90 -12.85
CA VAL A 5 -7.61 -4.92 -11.77
C VAL A 5 -7.76 -6.21 -10.97
N TRP A 6 -8.99 -6.56 -10.57
CA TRP A 6 -9.26 -7.80 -9.84
C TRP A 6 -8.90 -9.05 -10.66
N GLY A 7 -9.25 -9.08 -11.95
CA GLY A 7 -8.84 -10.18 -12.83
C GLY A 7 -7.32 -10.29 -13.04
N ASN A 8 -6.56 -9.21 -12.84
CA ASN A 8 -5.10 -9.26 -12.82
C ASN A 8 -4.55 -9.77 -11.49
N ILE A 9 -5.13 -9.34 -10.36
CA ILE A 9 -4.80 -9.81 -9.01
C ILE A 9 -5.02 -11.33 -8.90
N GLU A 10 -6.15 -11.84 -9.38
CA GLU A 10 -6.47 -13.28 -9.41
C GLU A 10 -5.45 -14.08 -10.23
N LYS A 11 -4.92 -13.49 -11.29
CA LYS A 11 -3.86 -14.08 -12.13
C LYS A 11 -2.45 -13.84 -11.57
N ARG A 12 -2.33 -13.28 -10.36
CA ARG A 12 -1.06 -12.88 -9.72
C ARG A 12 -0.20 -11.96 -10.59
N ARG A 13 -0.84 -11.13 -11.41
CA ARG A 13 -0.19 -10.10 -12.25
C ARG A 13 -0.34 -8.76 -11.56
N PHE A 14 0.60 -8.44 -10.70
CA PHE A 14 0.58 -7.24 -9.89
C PHE A 14 1.29 -6.07 -10.58
N SER A 15 0.75 -4.87 -10.41
CA SER A 15 1.50 -3.63 -10.58
C SER A 15 2.35 -3.41 -9.32
N PRO A 16 3.51 -2.75 -9.42
CA PRO A 16 4.34 -2.46 -8.25
C PRO A 16 3.71 -1.42 -7.31
N LEU A 17 2.79 -0.58 -7.81
CA LEU A 17 2.15 0.48 -7.04
C LEU A 17 0.65 0.55 -7.37
N TYR A 18 -0.16 0.77 -6.34
CA TYR A 18 -1.60 0.97 -6.43
C TYR A 18 -2.01 2.17 -5.58
N LEU A 19 -2.81 3.08 -6.16
CA LEU A 19 -3.52 4.11 -5.41
C LEU A 19 -4.99 3.72 -5.30
N LEU A 20 -5.45 3.37 -4.11
CA LEU A 20 -6.84 3.05 -3.83
C LEU A 20 -7.54 4.31 -3.29
N TYR A 21 -8.43 4.90 -4.09
CA TYR A 21 -9.15 6.12 -3.71
C TYR A 21 -10.61 6.07 -4.21
N GLY A 22 -11.51 6.73 -3.49
CA GLY A 22 -12.93 6.81 -3.85
C GLY A 22 -13.85 6.89 -2.63
N ASN A 23 -15.15 7.10 -2.89
CA ASN A 23 -16.15 7.30 -1.85
C ASN A 23 -16.83 5.99 -1.38
N GLU A 24 -16.36 4.84 -1.86
CA GLU A 24 -16.93 3.52 -1.57
C GLU A 24 -15.95 2.69 -0.74
N PRO A 25 -15.96 2.80 0.60
CA PRO A 25 -14.97 2.15 1.48
C PRO A 25 -14.93 0.64 1.32
N PHE A 26 -16.09 0.03 1.06
CA PHE A 26 -16.19 -1.40 0.82
C PHE A 26 -15.32 -1.86 -0.36
N LEU A 27 -15.33 -1.12 -1.48
CA LEU A 27 -14.53 -1.48 -2.65
C LEU A 27 -13.04 -1.28 -2.43
N LEU A 28 -12.65 -0.27 -1.64
CA LEU A 28 -11.25 -0.04 -1.27
C LEU A 28 -10.74 -1.19 -0.40
N MET A 29 -11.51 -1.55 0.64
CA MET A 29 -11.18 -2.65 1.55
C MET A 29 -11.11 -3.99 0.82
N GLU A 30 -12.14 -4.31 0.01
CA GLU A 30 -12.17 -5.54 -0.80
C GLU A 30 -10.97 -5.63 -1.74
N THR A 31 -10.58 -4.52 -2.37
CA THR A 31 -9.42 -4.48 -3.27
C THR A 31 -8.11 -4.70 -2.52
N TYR A 32 -7.96 -4.05 -1.35
CA TYR A 32 -6.81 -4.26 -0.46
C TYR A 32 -6.70 -5.72 -0.01
N GLU A 33 -7.80 -6.32 0.48
CA GLU A 33 -7.80 -7.71 0.93
C GLU A 33 -7.43 -8.67 -0.21
N ARG A 34 -7.99 -8.46 -1.41
CA ARG A 34 -7.61 -9.25 -2.60
C ARG A 34 -6.13 -9.15 -2.93
N LEU A 35 -5.54 -7.96 -2.85
CA LEU A 35 -4.11 -7.76 -3.08
C LEU A 35 -3.27 -8.54 -2.07
N VAL A 36 -3.53 -8.37 -0.77
CA VAL A 36 -2.78 -9.06 0.30
C VAL A 36 -2.96 -10.57 0.18
N ASN A 37 -4.19 -11.04 0.01
CA ASN A 37 -4.51 -12.47 -0.04
C ASN A 37 -3.89 -13.16 -1.27
N ALA A 38 -3.78 -12.47 -2.40
CA ALA A 38 -3.17 -13.02 -3.60
C ALA A 38 -1.64 -12.93 -3.59
N ALA A 39 -1.08 -11.90 -2.95
CA ALA A 39 0.36 -11.64 -2.92
C ALA A 39 1.10 -12.41 -1.82
N LEU A 40 0.47 -12.63 -0.66
CA LEU A 40 1.10 -13.21 0.53
C LEU A 40 0.28 -14.38 1.09
N GLY A 41 0.96 -15.51 1.31
CA GLY A 41 0.43 -16.62 2.11
C GLY A 41 0.16 -16.20 3.56
N PRO A 42 -0.71 -16.92 4.30
CA PRO A 42 -1.04 -16.56 5.69
C PRO A 42 0.18 -16.42 6.61
N GLU A 43 1.16 -17.30 6.48
CA GLU A 43 2.40 -17.32 7.28
C GLU A 43 3.36 -16.18 6.89
N GLU A 44 3.37 -15.78 5.62
CA GLU A 44 4.25 -14.71 5.12
C GLU A 44 3.80 -13.33 5.61
N ARG A 45 2.51 -13.14 5.93
CA ARG A 45 1.96 -11.83 6.32
C ARG A 45 2.60 -11.24 7.55
N GLU A 46 2.97 -12.07 8.52
CA GLU A 46 3.63 -11.61 9.75
C GLU A 46 4.91 -10.83 9.45
N TRP A 47 5.63 -11.22 8.39
CA TRP A 47 6.96 -10.69 8.05
C TRP A 47 6.96 -9.79 6.81
N ASN A 48 5.99 -9.96 5.92
CA ASN A 48 5.97 -9.33 4.60
C ASN A 48 4.75 -8.41 4.37
N LEU A 49 3.92 -8.15 5.39
CA LEU A 49 2.90 -7.11 5.36
C LEU A 49 3.29 -5.99 6.35
N ALA A 50 3.58 -4.81 5.83
CA ALA A 50 3.83 -3.62 6.64
C ALA A 50 2.71 -2.60 6.45
N VAL A 51 2.34 -1.89 7.52
CA VAL A 51 1.28 -0.87 7.51
C VAL A 51 1.83 0.41 8.13
N TYR A 52 1.70 1.51 7.41
CA TYR A 52 2.10 2.85 7.85
C TYR A 52 0.91 3.79 7.72
N ASP A 53 0.72 4.66 8.71
CA ASP A 53 -0.27 5.74 8.66
C ASP A 53 0.44 7.08 8.53
N CYS A 54 0.17 7.82 7.46
CA CYS A 54 0.80 9.11 7.21
C CYS A 54 0.38 10.20 8.21
N GLU A 55 -0.67 9.97 9.00
CA GLU A 55 -1.01 10.87 10.12
C GLU A 55 -0.09 10.69 11.34
N GLU A 56 0.63 9.56 11.43
CA GLU A 56 1.50 9.24 12.58
C GLU A 56 2.97 9.09 12.19
N THR A 57 3.26 8.64 10.97
CA THR A 57 4.61 8.28 10.52
C THR A 57 4.93 8.94 9.18
N PRO A 58 6.15 9.48 9.00
CA PRO A 58 6.59 10.00 7.71
C PRO A 58 6.54 8.95 6.59
N VAL A 59 6.12 9.33 5.38
CA VAL A 59 6.02 8.43 4.20
C VAL A 59 7.37 7.78 3.86
N GLU A 60 8.46 8.43 4.21
CA GLU A 60 9.83 7.98 4.07
C GLU A 60 10.10 6.65 4.79
N ALA A 61 9.39 6.37 5.89
CA ALA A 61 9.50 5.08 6.58
C ALA A 61 8.95 3.94 5.72
N ALA A 62 7.81 4.16 5.06
CA ALA A 62 7.24 3.20 4.13
C ALA A 62 8.11 3.05 2.87
N LEU A 63 8.72 4.14 2.40
CA LEU A 63 9.65 4.12 1.27
C LEU A 63 10.90 3.29 1.58
N ALA A 64 11.53 3.52 2.74
CA ALA A 64 12.68 2.73 3.18
C ALA A 64 12.36 1.23 3.28
N GLU A 65 11.15 0.88 3.74
CA GLU A 65 10.69 -0.51 3.76
C GLU A 65 10.51 -1.08 2.34
N ALA A 66 10.07 -0.27 1.37
CA ALA A 66 9.90 -0.68 -0.02
C ALA A 66 11.23 -0.92 -0.76
N GLU A 67 12.30 -0.28 -0.30
CA GLU A 67 13.66 -0.44 -0.85
C GLU A 67 14.40 -1.68 -0.33
N THR A 68 13.84 -2.37 0.67
CA THR A 68 14.44 -3.57 1.24
C THR A 68 13.80 -4.85 0.69
N ALA A 69 14.57 -5.94 0.67
CA ALA A 69 14.10 -7.22 0.15
C ALA A 69 13.06 -7.86 1.08
N PRO A 70 12.07 -8.61 0.55
CA PRO A 70 11.14 -9.41 1.34
C PRO A 70 11.86 -10.46 2.20
N PHE A 71 11.27 -10.81 3.34
CA PHE A 71 11.80 -11.80 4.27
C PHE A 71 11.36 -13.22 3.88
N PHE A 72 12.30 -14.06 3.43
CA PHE A 72 12.08 -15.45 2.98
C PHE A 72 10.84 -15.66 2.07
N GLY A 73 10.51 -14.68 1.23
CA GLY A 73 9.36 -14.71 0.33
C GLY A 73 9.63 -14.01 -0.99
N GLU A 74 8.71 -14.14 -1.94
CA GLU A 74 8.85 -13.51 -3.26
C GLU A 74 8.46 -12.03 -3.26
N ARG A 75 7.59 -11.61 -2.33
CA ARG A 75 6.94 -10.30 -2.34
C ARG A 75 6.76 -9.77 -0.93
N ARG A 76 6.72 -8.45 -0.83
CA ARG A 76 6.26 -7.69 0.33
C ARG A 76 5.09 -6.81 -0.10
N VAL A 77 4.12 -6.63 0.78
CA VAL A 77 3.03 -5.66 0.62
C VAL A 77 3.21 -4.57 1.67
N ILE A 78 3.24 -3.31 1.22
CA ILE A 78 3.31 -2.15 2.10
C ILE A 78 2.04 -1.35 1.89
N LEU A 79 1.25 -1.23 2.95
CA LEU A 79 0.04 -0.40 2.97
C LEU A 79 0.37 0.96 3.58
N VAL A 80 0.16 2.01 2.80
CA VAL A 80 0.26 3.40 3.27
C VAL A 80 -1.16 3.95 3.40
N LYS A 81 -1.55 4.29 4.63
CA LYS A 81 -2.86 4.85 4.98
C LYS A 81 -2.80 6.37 5.06
N ASN A 82 -3.95 6.99 4.78
CA ASN A 82 -4.18 8.42 4.89
C ASN A 82 -3.07 9.32 4.27
N PRO A 83 -2.60 9.04 3.03
CA PRO A 83 -1.59 9.86 2.38
C PRO A 83 -2.18 11.21 1.96
N TYR A 84 -2.33 12.13 2.92
CA TYR A 84 -3.04 13.39 2.76
C TYR A 84 -2.37 14.34 1.76
N PHE A 85 -1.11 14.09 1.39
CA PHE A 85 -0.40 14.80 0.32
C PHE A 85 -1.00 14.57 -1.08
N PHE A 86 -1.93 13.61 -1.23
CA PHE A 86 -2.79 13.50 -2.42
C PHE A 86 -4.06 14.37 -2.34
N THR A 87 -4.27 15.12 -1.25
CA THR A 87 -5.42 16.00 -1.04
C THR A 87 -4.97 17.47 -0.94
N ALA A 88 -5.93 18.38 -0.73
CA ALA A 88 -5.67 19.81 -0.56
C ALA A 88 -5.51 20.23 0.92
N GLU A 89 -5.46 19.29 1.86
CA GLU A 89 -5.28 19.56 3.28
C GLU A 89 -3.87 20.09 3.57
N LYS A 90 -3.75 21.06 4.50
CA LYS A 90 -2.50 21.82 4.72
C LYS A 90 -1.98 21.84 6.16
N ASP A 91 -2.83 21.58 7.14
CA ASP A 91 -2.44 21.56 8.56
C ASP A 91 -2.31 20.10 9.02
N LYS A 92 -1.06 19.63 9.15
CA LYS A 92 -0.75 18.27 9.63
C LYS A 92 0.46 18.31 10.55
N GLU A 93 0.43 17.43 11.55
CA GLU A 93 1.47 17.35 12.59
C GLU A 93 2.73 16.63 12.12
N VAL A 94 2.61 15.72 11.15
CA VAL A 94 3.72 14.94 10.60
C VAL A 94 4.20 15.58 9.30
N GLU A 95 5.48 15.89 9.20
CA GLU A 95 6.09 16.38 7.95
C GLU A 95 6.51 15.21 7.05
N HIS A 96 6.33 15.38 5.73
CA HIS A 96 6.71 14.39 4.71
C HIS A 96 7.63 15.03 3.66
N ASP A 97 8.80 14.44 3.44
CA ASP A 97 9.69 14.80 2.35
C ASP A 97 9.23 14.16 1.03
N LEU A 98 8.31 14.85 0.35
CA LEU A 98 7.71 14.37 -0.91
C LEU A 98 8.71 14.34 -2.08
N ALA A 99 9.84 15.04 -1.98
CA ALA A 99 10.87 15.02 -3.03
C ALA A 99 11.49 13.62 -3.21
N LYS A 100 11.36 12.75 -2.20
CA LYS A 100 11.81 11.35 -2.28
C LYS A 100 10.86 10.44 -3.07
N LEU A 101 9.70 10.93 -3.48
CA LEU A 101 8.72 10.18 -4.28
C LEU A 101 8.89 10.41 -5.80
N GLU A 102 9.78 11.31 -6.21
CA GLU A 102 10.12 11.64 -7.61
C GLU A 102 11.19 10.70 -8.20
#